data_AF-A0A9E4HBN4-F1
#
_entry.id   AF-A0A9E4HBN4-F1
#
_cell.length_a   1.000
_cell.length_b   1.000
_cell.length_c   1.000
_cell.angle_alpha   90.00
_cell.angle_beta   90.00
_cell.angle_gamma   90.00
#
_symmetry.space_group_name_H-M   'P 1'
#
loop_
_entity.id
_entity.type
_entity.pdbx_description
1 polymer ?
#
loop_
_entity_poly.entity_id
_entity_poly.type
_entity_poly.pdbx_seq_one_letter_code
_entity_poly.pdbx_strand_id
1 'polypeptide(L)'
;MPEQVFREVEVVWNECLDIIKGKVSSQAFKTWFEPTKPLSLEESTIKIQVPNRFFYEWIDEKYYSVVRKTIVKVLGDNAKLVYHTVEEDVQENPETRAVKLPFLGTDRVENNTLRSGHKGPQITFTKPVHLTSDYSGVELNPRFTFENFVKGECNQFAHAAAKAVTENPGKTRFNPMVIYGGTGLGKTHLAQAIGHEILQRNRGERIIYTTSERFSLDFVDSIQNQKTSEFNNFYRSTTVLIVDDIQFFANKEATQDNFFHTFNSLNQEGKQIILTSDVPPRQLQKVNERLISRFQWGLTTDLQPPDLETRIAILQKMSADEGYQLPGDVIEYIARNITSSVRELEGCLISLLAESSLRNIPLSVDLTRDVIGDIAIVEERTVNAETIQQEVCEQMQIPLSLLTGKSRKQEIVFARQIAMYLMRELTGASLKTIGNHYGGRDHTTVMHSVNTIADLVQAGDDRTRRILNGLYRTLGVGPR
;
A
#
# COMPACT_ATOMS: atom_id res chain seq x y z
N MET A 1 10.75 -37.44 42.33
CA MET A 1 11.21 -37.21 40.94
C MET A 1 10.26 -37.90 39.99
N PRO A 2 9.91 -37.26 38.88
CA PRO A 2 9.80 -38.00 37.63
C PRO A 2 10.58 -37.32 36.50
N GLU A 3 11.53 -38.09 35.97
CA GLU A 3 11.92 -38.26 34.56
C GLU A 3 11.67 -37.09 33.59
N GLN A 4 12.71 -36.25 33.38
CA GLN A 4 12.84 -35.48 32.14
C GLN A 4 13.38 -36.39 31.05
N VAL A 5 12.47 -36.89 30.21
CA VAL A 5 12.80 -37.51 28.93
C VAL A 5 13.32 -36.42 28.01
N PHE A 6 14.61 -36.45 27.64
CA PHE A 6 15.13 -35.64 26.55
C PHE A 6 14.43 -36.07 25.26
N ARG A 7 13.45 -35.28 24.80
CA ARG A 7 12.82 -35.51 23.49
C ARG A 7 13.68 -34.86 22.42
N GLU A 8 14.07 -35.62 21.41
CA GLU A 8 14.79 -35.10 20.25
C GLU A 8 13.92 -34.11 19.46
N VAL A 9 14.53 -33.01 19.01
CA VAL A 9 13.87 -31.89 18.30
C VAL A 9 13.10 -32.38 17.07
N GLU A 10 13.64 -33.37 16.37
CA GLU A 10 13.03 -33.99 15.20
C GLU A 10 11.71 -34.70 15.55
N VAL A 11 11.68 -35.43 16.67
CA VAL A 11 10.47 -36.14 17.12
C VAL A 11 9.38 -35.16 17.50
N VAL A 12 9.74 -34.10 18.24
CA VAL A 12 8.80 -33.06 18.69
C VAL A 12 8.24 -32.26 17.51
N TRP A 13 9.08 -31.89 16.54
CA TRP A 13 8.62 -31.15 15.37
C TRP A 13 7.77 -32.02 14.43
N ASN A 14 8.13 -33.29 14.24
CA ASN A 14 7.32 -34.23 13.45
C ASN A 14 5.94 -34.45 14.07
N GLU A 15 5.84 -34.57 15.40
CA GLU A 15 4.55 -34.60 16.11
C GLU A 15 3.72 -33.31 15.87
N CYS A 16 4.37 -32.15 15.80
CA CYS A 16 3.71 -30.88 15.47
C CYS A 16 3.24 -30.85 14.02
N LEU A 17 4.07 -31.31 13.07
CA LEU A 17 3.73 -31.39 11.65
C LEU A 17 2.53 -32.31 11.40
N ASP A 18 2.44 -33.45 12.08
CA ASP A 18 1.30 -34.37 11.96
C ASP A 18 -0.02 -33.75 12.45
N ILE A 19 0.03 -32.99 13.55
CA ILE A 19 -1.15 -32.27 14.06
C ILE A 19 -1.53 -31.11 13.14
N ILE A 20 -0.55 -30.41 12.56
CA ILE A 20 -0.77 -29.32 11.61
C ILE A 20 -1.38 -29.86 10.31
N LYS A 21 -0.91 -30.99 9.80
CA LYS A 21 -1.43 -31.67 8.60
C LYS A 21 -2.92 -31.98 8.67
N GLY A 22 -3.45 -32.27 9.87
CA GLY A 22 -4.88 -32.50 10.09
C GLY A 22 -5.72 -31.22 10.19
N LYS A 23 -5.10 -30.04 10.32
CA LYS A 23 -5.78 -28.75 10.53
C LYS A 23 -5.66 -27.77 9.35
N VAL A 24 -4.78 -28.05 8.39
CA VAL A 24 -4.56 -27.24 7.20
C VAL A 24 -4.85 -28.06 5.94
N SER A 25 -5.12 -27.40 4.81
CA SER A 25 -5.34 -28.10 3.55
C SER A 25 -4.08 -28.82 3.07
N SER A 26 -4.24 -29.92 2.32
CA SER A 26 -3.11 -30.70 1.80
C SER A 26 -2.14 -29.87 0.96
N GLN A 27 -2.65 -28.87 0.25
CA GLN A 27 -1.83 -27.93 -0.54
C GLN A 27 -1.04 -26.99 0.38
N ALA A 28 -1.68 -26.41 1.39
CA ALA A 28 -1.01 -25.53 2.35
C ALA A 28 0.08 -26.25 3.16
N PHE A 29 -0.15 -27.52 3.52
CA PHE A 29 0.84 -28.33 4.22
C PHE A 29 2.10 -28.55 3.40
N LYS A 30 1.93 -28.99 2.14
CA LYS A 30 3.05 -29.25 1.22
C LYS A 30 3.85 -27.99 0.91
N THR A 31 3.17 -26.85 0.76
CA THR A 31 3.84 -25.59 0.41
C THR A 31 4.59 -24.98 1.59
N TRP A 32 4.02 -24.99 2.81
CA TRP A 32 4.54 -24.16 3.91
C TRP A 32 5.18 -24.92 5.06
N PHE A 33 4.76 -26.16 5.32
CA PHE A 33 5.18 -26.90 6.50
C PHE A 33 6.16 -28.04 6.18
N GLU A 34 5.98 -28.72 5.05
CA GLU A 34 6.89 -29.77 4.56
C GLU A 34 8.36 -29.30 4.36
N PRO A 35 8.65 -28.07 3.86
CA PRO A 35 10.04 -27.62 3.70
C PRO A 35 10.69 -27.08 4.98
N THR A 36 10.01 -27.12 6.14
CA THR A 36 10.57 -26.65 7.42
C THR A 36 11.45 -27.72 8.08
N LYS A 37 12.58 -27.32 8.67
CA LYS A 37 13.49 -28.26 9.37
C LYS A 37 13.66 -27.87 10.84
N PRO A 38 13.64 -28.82 11.79
CA PRO A 38 13.96 -28.53 13.18
C PRO A 38 15.47 -28.26 13.34
N LEU A 39 15.84 -27.21 14.09
CA LEU A 39 17.24 -26.85 14.37
C LEU A 39 17.66 -27.16 15.80
N SER A 40 16.91 -26.66 16.79
CA SER A 40 17.20 -26.95 18.20
C SER A 40 15.94 -26.88 19.08
N LEU A 41 15.96 -27.57 20.21
CA LEU A 41 14.96 -27.48 21.26
C LEU A 41 15.67 -27.12 22.57
N GLU A 42 15.37 -25.93 23.11
CA GLU A 42 15.91 -25.44 24.37
C GLU A 42 14.76 -25.21 25.34
N GLU A 43 14.64 -26.06 26.37
CA GLU A 43 13.62 -26.05 27.43
C GLU A 43 12.16 -26.11 26.94
N SER A 44 11.65 -25.01 26.38
CA SER A 44 10.31 -24.86 25.80
C SER A 44 10.31 -24.01 24.54
N THR A 45 11.49 -23.71 23.98
CA THR A 45 11.65 -22.94 22.75
C THR A 45 12.13 -23.86 21.65
N ILE A 46 11.32 -24.02 20.61
CA ILE A 46 11.71 -24.78 19.42
C ILE A 46 12.17 -23.80 18.34
N LYS A 47 13.36 -24.08 17.79
CA LYS A 47 13.94 -23.32 16.67
C LYS A 47 13.74 -24.13 15.39
N ILE A 48 13.09 -23.52 14.40
CA ILE A 48 12.85 -24.14 13.09
C ILE A 48 13.50 -23.32 11.98
N GLN A 49 14.12 -24.02 11.04
CA GLN A 49 14.60 -23.46 9.79
C GLN A 49 13.44 -23.34 8.82
N VAL A 50 13.28 -22.14 8.27
CA VAL A 50 12.40 -21.86 7.14
C VAL A 50 13.25 -21.49 5.92
N PRO A 51 12.81 -21.82 4.70
CA PRO A 51 13.59 -21.56 3.48
C PRO A 51 14.02 -20.11 3.31
N ASN A 52 13.17 -19.16 3.68
CA ASN A 52 13.44 -17.72 3.62
C ASN A 52 12.52 -16.97 4.58
N ARG A 53 12.70 -15.65 4.67
CA ARG A 53 11.94 -14.77 5.55
C ARG A 53 10.44 -14.73 5.22
N PHE A 54 10.08 -14.85 3.94
CA PHE A 54 8.68 -14.87 3.49
C PHE A 54 7.92 -16.10 4.02
N PHE A 55 8.57 -17.26 4.12
CA PHE A 55 7.98 -18.44 4.75
C PHE A 55 7.63 -18.19 6.23
N TYR A 56 8.50 -17.51 6.97
CA TYR A 56 8.20 -17.11 8.34
C TYR A 56 6.99 -16.16 8.39
N GLU A 57 7.01 -15.07 7.62
CA GLU A 57 5.96 -14.04 7.64
C GLU A 57 4.60 -14.63 7.25
N TRP A 58 4.56 -15.54 6.26
CA TRP A 58 3.32 -16.19 5.82
C TRP A 58 2.76 -17.18 6.85
N ILE A 59 3.63 -17.97 7.49
CA ILE A 59 3.22 -18.90 8.56
C ILE A 59 2.71 -18.13 9.78
N ASP A 60 3.34 -17.01 10.11
CA ASP A 60 2.95 -16.15 11.23
C ASP A 60 1.63 -15.40 10.94
N GLU A 61 1.44 -14.86 9.74
CA GLU A 61 0.21 -14.12 9.42
C GLU A 61 -1.01 -15.04 9.28
N LYS A 62 -0.88 -16.17 8.56
CA LYS A 62 -2.02 -17.02 8.21
C LYS A 62 -2.23 -18.21 9.14
N TYR A 63 -1.17 -18.73 9.74
CA TYR A 63 -1.22 -19.99 10.49
C TYR A 63 -0.77 -19.88 11.95
N TYR A 64 -0.45 -18.69 12.46
CA TYR A 64 -0.02 -18.49 13.85
C TYR A 64 -0.96 -19.13 14.88
N SER A 65 -2.27 -19.00 14.71
CA SER A 65 -3.22 -19.60 15.67
C SER A 65 -3.16 -21.13 15.69
N VAL A 66 -2.89 -21.75 14.55
CA VAL A 66 -2.80 -23.22 14.39
C VAL A 66 -1.46 -23.71 14.93
N VAL A 67 -0.38 -23.02 14.58
CA VAL A 67 1.00 -23.32 14.99
C VAL A 67 1.14 -23.14 16.50
N ARG A 68 0.72 -22.01 17.06
CA ARG A 68 0.76 -21.74 18.51
C ARG A 68 -0.04 -22.76 19.32
N LYS A 69 -1.28 -23.08 18.90
CA LYS A 69 -2.11 -24.08 19.58
C LYS A 69 -1.50 -25.48 19.53
N THR A 70 -0.82 -25.81 18.43
CA THR A 70 -0.15 -27.11 18.28
C THR A 70 1.11 -27.17 19.15
N ILE A 71 1.93 -26.13 19.15
CA ILE A 71 3.16 -26.05 19.94
C ILE A 71 2.86 -26.06 21.43
N VAL A 72 1.85 -25.31 21.90
CA VAL A 72 1.41 -25.34 23.30
C VAL A 72 0.90 -26.73 23.69
N LYS A 73 0.24 -27.45 22.79
CA LYS A 73 -0.25 -28.81 23.05
C LYS A 73 0.87 -29.85 23.17
N VAL A 74 1.98 -29.66 22.45
CA VAL A 74 3.11 -30.61 22.41
C VAL A 74 4.19 -30.26 23.44
N LEU A 75 4.47 -28.97 23.67
CA LEU A 75 5.56 -28.44 24.50
C LEU A 75 5.10 -27.76 25.80
N GLY A 76 3.80 -27.53 25.99
CA GLY A 76 3.22 -26.92 27.20
C GLY A 76 3.00 -25.40 27.12
N ASP A 77 2.46 -24.81 28.18
CA ASP A 77 1.94 -23.42 28.20
C ASP A 77 3.01 -22.32 28.01
N ASN A 78 4.28 -22.65 28.21
CA ASN A 78 5.42 -21.72 28.03
C ASN A 78 6.11 -21.88 26.67
N ALA A 79 5.50 -22.59 25.73
CA ALA A 79 6.15 -22.91 24.47
C ALA A 79 6.34 -21.68 23.56
N LYS A 80 7.56 -21.52 23.03
CA LYS A 80 7.95 -20.45 22.10
C LYS A 80 8.47 -21.04 20.80
N LEU A 81 8.14 -20.40 19.69
CA LEU A 81 8.64 -20.75 18.37
C LEU A 81 9.58 -19.65 17.88
N VAL A 82 10.75 -20.04 17.39
CA VAL A 82 11.71 -19.14 16.77
C VAL A 82 12.01 -19.66 15.36
N TYR A 83 11.98 -18.76 14.38
CA TYR A 83 12.26 -19.08 12.99
C TYR A 83 13.68 -18.64 12.64
N HIS A 84 14.38 -19.41 11.82
CA HIS A 84 15.72 -19.12 11.31
C HIS A 84 15.73 -19.29 9.79
N THR A 85 16.35 -18.38 9.05
CA THR A 85 16.46 -18.45 7.59
C THR A 85 17.80 -19.04 7.15
N VAL A 86 17.89 -19.55 5.92
CA VAL A 86 19.13 -20.15 5.37
C VAL A 86 20.21 -19.08 5.06
N GLU A 87 19.82 -17.81 4.99
CA GLU A 87 20.70 -16.69 4.60
C GLU A 87 21.72 -16.28 5.68
N GLU A 88 21.58 -16.76 6.93
CA GLU A 88 22.51 -16.46 8.03
C GLU A 88 23.73 -17.40 8.10
N ASP A 89 23.79 -18.47 7.28
CA ASP A 89 24.86 -19.48 7.34
C ASP A 89 26.04 -19.24 6.38
N VAL A 90 26.09 -18.09 5.67
CA VAL A 90 27.20 -17.77 4.76
C VAL A 90 27.96 -16.53 5.21
N GLN A 91 28.54 -16.59 6.42
CA GLN A 91 29.85 -16.01 6.74
C GLN A 91 30.24 -16.30 8.19
N GLU A 92 31.31 -17.09 8.36
CA GLU A 92 32.40 -16.95 9.34
C GLU A 92 32.85 -18.27 9.96
N ASN A 93 34.04 -18.72 9.57
CA ASN A 93 34.95 -19.53 10.38
C ASN A 93 36.37 -19.32 9.85
N PRO A 94 37.46 -19.48 10.62
CA PRO A 94 37.69 -19.25 12.05
C PRO A 94 38.91 -18.32 12.28
N GLU A 95 39.23 -18.07 13.55
CA GLU A 95 40.52 -17.59 14.06
C GLU A 95 40.79 -16.07 14.05
N THR A 96 40.30 -15.38 15.07
CA THR A 96 41.22 -14.75 16.03
C THR A 96 40.55 -14.42 17.37
N ARG A 97 40.97 -15.19 18.38
CA ARG A 97 41.16 -14.79 19.78
C ARG A 97 39.97 -14.17 20.55
N ALA A 98 39.27 -15.07 21.23
CA ALA A 98 39.11 -15.13 22.68
C ALA A 98 38.59 -13.89 23.43
N VAL A 99 37.33 -13.96 23.88
CA VAL A 99 37.00 -13.73 25.29
C VAL A 99 35.95 -14.76 25.74
N LYS A 100 36.28 -15.45 26.84
CA LYS A 100 35.45 -16.43 27.54
C LYS A 100 34.18 -15.79 28.11
N LEU A 101 33.03 -16.44 27.92
CA LEU A 101 31.90 -16.36 28.84
C LEU A 101 32.23 -17.11 30.15
N PRO A 102 31.69 -16.65 31.29
CA PRO A 102 31.01 -17.55 32.22
C PRO A 102 29.61 -16.96 32.53
N PHE A 103 28.53 -17.63 32.10
CA PHE A 103 27.75 -18.65 32.81
C PHE A 103 26.72 -18.08 33.82
N LEU A 104 25.54 -18.71 33.77
CA LEU A 104 24.30 -18.43 34.48
C LEU A 104 24.40 -18.45 36.01
N GLY A 105 23.58 -17.60 36.65
CA GLY A 105 22.42 -18.10 37.39
C GLY A 105 22.49 -18.21 38.92
N THR A 106 21.37 -17.80 39.51
CA THR A 106 20.71 -18.27 40.75
C THR A 106 20.99 -17.54 42.07
N ASP A 107 19.87 -17.16 42.68
CA ASP A 107 19.71 -16.50 43.97
C ASP A 107 20.28 -17.30 45.16
N ARG A 108 20.78 -16.59 46.18
CA ARG A 108 20.66 -17.01 47.59
C ARG A 108 20.80 -15.84 48.56
N VAL A 109 19.89 -15.85 49.53
CA VAL A 109 19.72 -14.95 50.68
C VAL A 109 20.85 -15.15 51.70
N GLU A 110 21.40 -14.07 52.28
CA GLU A 110 21.46 -13.82 53.75
C GLU A 110 22.44 -12.71 54.19
N ASN A 111 21.90 -11.84 55.05
CA ASN A 111 22.48 -11.23 56.26
C ASN A 111 23.63 -10.19 56.21
N ASN A 112 23.22 -8.93 56.39
CA ASN A 112 23.57 -8.03 57.51
C ASN A 112 25.07 -7.82 57.87
N THR A 113 25.60 -6.60 57.65
CA THR A 113 26.19 -5.71 58.69
C THR A 113 26.93 -4.48 58.12
N LEU A 114 26.49 -3.29 58.54
CA LEU A 114 27.28 -2.15 59.07
C LEU A 114 28.54 -1.63 58.32
N ARG A 115 28.44 -0.42 57.72
CA ARG A 115 29.06 0.87 58.16
C ARG A 115 29.44 1.82 57.01
N SER A 116 29.07 3.10 57.21
CA SER A 116 29.77 4.37 56.87
C SER A 116 30.39 4.48 55.47
N GLY A 117 29.98 5.36 54.56
CA GLY A 117 29.54 6.74 54.71
C GLY A 117 30.40 7.59 53.78
N HIS A 118 29.81 8.32 52.82
CA HIS A 118 30.24 9.65 52.33
C HIS A 118 29.35 10.13 51.19
N LYS A 119 29.02 11.42 51.28
CA LYS A 119 28.07 12.17 50.46
C LYS A 119 28.70 12.59 49.12
N GLY A 120 27.92 12.49 48.05
CA GLY A 120 28.07 13.24 46.80
C GLY A 120 26.73 13.23 46.07
N PRO A 121 26.28 14.32 45.42
CA PRO A 121 24.98 14.36 44.76
C PRO A 121 25.04 13.53 43.48
N GLN A 122 24.53 12.29 43.52
CA GLN A 122 24.27 11.54 42.30
C GLN A 122 22.97 12.06 41.67
N ILE A 123 23.13 12.67 40.51
CA ILE A 123 22.07 12.94 39.56
C ILE A 123 21.50 11.59 39.13
N THR A 124 20.34 11.25 39.68
CA THR A 124 19.58 10.08 39.25
C THR A 124 19.02 10.38 37.87
N PHE A 125 19.61 9.79 36.83
CA PHE A 125 18.91 9.63 35.56
C PHE A 125 17.76 8.66 35.80
N THR A 126 16.61 9.19 36.22
CA THR A 126 15.35 8.46 36.15
C THR A 126 15.10 8.16 34.68
N LYS A 127 15.15 6.87 34.33
CA LYS A 127 14.64 6.35 33.06
C LYS A 127 13.29 7.00 32.75
N PRO A 128 13.02 7.41 31.50
CA PRO A 128 11.73 7.99 31.16
C PRO A 128 10.65 6.97 31.50
N VAL A 129 9.73 7.41 32.36
CA VAL A 129 8.53 6.69 32.76
C VAL A 129 7.85 6.19 31.49
N HIS A 130 7.83 4.88 31.27
CA HIS A 130 6.89 4.28 30.32
C HIS A 130 5.49 4.57 30.87
N LEU A 131 4.84 5.57 30.29
CA LEU A 131 3.40 5.74 30.36
C LEU A 131 2.80 4.48 29.74
N THR A 132 2.28 3.60 30.58
CA THR A 132 1.37 2.53 30.18
C THR A 132 0.08 3.20 29.68
N SER A 133 0.03 3.59 28.42
CA SER A 133 -1.22 3.94 27.73
C SER A 133 -1.64 2.75 26.87
N ASP A 134 -2.91 2.35 26.96
CA ASP A 134 -3.54 1.38 26.05
C ASP A 134 -3.52 1.87 24.57
N TYR A 135 -3.17 3.15 24.37
CA TYR A 135 -2.93 3.76 23.08
C TYR A 135 -1.44 3.63 22.72
N SER A 136 -1.14 2.86 21.67
CA SER A 136 0.14 2.86 20.96
C SER A 136 -0.07 3.49 19.59
N GLY A 137 0.84 4.39 19.17
CA GLY A 137 0.86 4.84 17.78
C GLY A 137 1.09 3.65 16.86
N VAL A 138 0.67 3.76 15.60
CA VAL A 138 1.07 2.75 14.61
C VAL A 138 2.57 2.92 14.40
N GLU A 139 3.31 1.81 14.48
CA GLU A 139 4.75 1.83 14.26
C GLU A 139 5.04 2.25 12.81
N LEU A 140 6.05 3.10 12.63
CA LEU A 140 6.46 3.52 11.30
C LEU A 140 7.03 2.32 10.55
N ASN A 141 6.55 2.07 9.34
CA ASN A 141 7.04 0.99 8.50
C ASN A 141 8.52 1.25 8.16
N PRO A 142 9.45 0.34 8.51
CA PRO A 142 10.89 0.53 8.26
C PRO A 142 11.25 0.69 6.78
N ARG A 143 10.41 0.22 5.86
CA ARG A 143 10.63 0.34 4.41
C ARG A 143 10.33 1.75 3.89
N PHE A 144 9.50 2.53 4.57
CA PHE A 144 9.03 3.83 4.11
C PHE A 144 9.99 4.95 4.49
N THR A 145 11.20 4.92 3.96
CA THR A 145 12.23 5.96 4.16
C THR A 145 12.39 6.82 2.91
N PHE A 146 13.10 7.95 3.03
CA PHE A 146 13.47 8.76 1.87
C PHE A 146 14.42 8.04 0.92
N GLU A 147 15.29 7.14 1.40
CA GLU A 147 16.20 6.39 0.52
C GLU A 147 15.43 5.46 -0.43
N ASN A 148 14.30 4.93 0.03
CA ASN A 148 13.45 4.05 -0.76
C ASN A 148 12.38 4.80 -1.55
N PHE A 149 12.28 6.13 -1.40
CA PHE A 149 11.34 6.94 -2.14
C PHE A 149 12.00 7.48 -3.42
N VAL A 150 11.61 6.96 -4.58
CA VAL A 150 12.17 7.39 -5.86
C VAL A 150 11.62 8.76 -6.25
N LYS A 151 12.51 9.74 -6.35
CA LYS A 151 12.20 11.10 -6.77
C LYS A 151 12.11 11.19 -8.30
N GLY A 152 11.04 11.81 -8.79
CA GLY A 152 10.83 12.17 -10.20
C GLY A 152 10.10 13.51 -10.31
N GLU A 153 9.87 14.00 -11.54
CA GLU A 153 9.17 15.28 -11.74
C GLU A 153 7.75 15.28 -11.14
N CYS A 154 7.06 14.13 -11.14
CA CYS A 154 5.71 13.96 -10.61
C CYS A 154 5.58 14.16 -9.08
N ASN A 155 6.69 14.09 -8.34
CA ASN A 155 6.72 14.14 -6.87
C ASN A 155 7.83 15.05 -6.32
N GLN A 156 8.57 15.74 -7.20
CA GLN A 156 9.74 16.54 -6.85
C GLN A 156 9.42 17.64 -5.82
N PHE A 157 8.33 18.37 -6.01
CA PHE A 157 7.92 19.45 -5.12
C PHE A 157 7.53 18.93 -3.72
N ALA A 158 6.70 17.88 -3.68
CA ALA A 158 6.29 17.24 -2.43
C ALA A 158 7.51 16.70 -1.65
N HIS A 159 8.45 16.04 -2.34
CA HIS A 159 9.68 15.54 -1.74
C HIS A 159 10.57 16.67 -1.19
N ALA A 160 10.75 17.77 -1.94
CA ALA A 160 11.53 18.92 -1.49
C ALA A 160 10.90 19.59 -0.26
N ALA A 161 9.58 19.77 -0.26
CA ALA A 161 8.84 20.28 0.87
C ALA A 161 8.95 19.36 2.10
N ALA A 162 8.86 18.04 1.89
CA ALA A 162 9.02 17.03 2.93
C ALA A 162 10.40 17.15 3.60
N LYS A 163 11.48 17.28 2.82
CA LYS A 163 12.83 17.51 3.38
C LYS A 163 12.93 18.80 4.18
N ALA A 164 12.33 19.90 3.72
CA ALA A 164 12.30 21.16 4.47
C ALA A 164 11.56 21.04 5.82
N VAL A 165 10.47 20.25 5.87
CA VAL A 165 9.75 19.96 7.13
C VAL A 165 10.64 19.19 8.10
N THR A 166 11.44 18.23 7.62
CA THR A 166 12.31 17.41 8.48
C THR A 166 13.44 18.18 9.15
N GLU A 167 13.91 19.27 8.54
CA GLU A 167 14.96 20.13 9.08
C GLU A 167 14.46 20.98 10.25
N ASN A 168 13.22 21.46 10.17
CA ASN A 168 12.64 22.37 11.16
C ASN A 168 11.16 22.02 11.46
N PRO A 169 10.87 20.86 12.06
CA PRO A 169 9.49 20.43 12.28
C PRO A 169 8.69 21.46 13.08
N GLY A 170 7.52 21.84 12.57
CA GLY A 170 6.57 22.75 13.21
C GLY A 170 6.96 24.23 13.20
N LYS A 171 8.19 24.55 12.75
CA LYS A 171 8.72 25.92 12.66
C LYS A 171 8.70 26.51 11.26
N THR A 172 8.44 25.70 10.24
CA THR A 172 8.29 26.17 8.85
C THR A 172 6.89 26.75 8.61
N ARG A 173 6.70 27.39 7.44
CA ARG A 173 5.37 27.77 6.95
C ARG A 173 4.53 26.57 6.47
N PHE A 174 5.09 25.36 6.51
CA PHE A 174 4.47 24.14 6.01
C PHE A 174 3.78 23.36 7.13
N ASN A 175 3.23 24.06 8.11
CA ASN A 175 2.47 23.45 9.20
C ASN A 175 1.00 23.89 9.14
N PRO A 176 0.06 22.96 8.89
CA PRO A 176 0.27 21.56 8.55
C PRO A 176 0.84 21.40 7.13
N MET A 177 1.44 20.24 6.89
CA MET A 177 1.74 19.77 5.54
C MET A 177 0.66 18.77 5.14
N VAL A 178 -0.01 19.02 4.02
CA VAL A 178 -1.02 18.12 3.46
C VAL A 178 -0.51 17.56 2.14
N ILE A 179 -0.35 16.25 2.07
CA ILE A 179 0.07 15.51 0.88
C ILE A 179 -1.18 14.85 0.28
N TYR A 180 -1.54 15.20 -0.95
CA TYR A 180 -2.68 14.57 -1.60
C TYR A 180 -2.34 13.97 -2.96
N GLY A 181 -3.18 13.08 -3.48
CA GLY A 181 -2.99 12.42 -4.76
C GLY A 181 -3.76 11.11 -4.83
N GLY A 182 -3.89 10.54 -6.02
CA GLY A 182 -4.57 9.26 -6.23
C GLY A 182 -4.03 8.10 -5.37
N THR A 183 -4.73 6.97 -5.42
CA THR A 183 -4.35 5.76 -4.69
C THR A 183 -2.99 5.25 -5.19
N GLY A 184 -2.15 4.77 -4.27
CA GLY A 184 -0.87 4.16 -4.65
C GLY A 184 0.17 5.10 -5.26
N LEU A 185 0.12 6.41 -5.00
CA LEU A 185 1.14 7.37 -5.47
C LEU A 185 2.25 7.68 -4.44
N GLY A 186 2.27 6.97 -3.30
CA GLY A 186 3.33 7.12 -2.29
C GLY A 186 3.05 8.15 -1.19
N LYS A 187 1.78 8.55 -0.98
CA LYS A 187 1.38 9.48 0.10
C LYS A 187 1.82 9.00 1.48
N THR A 188 1.40 7.78 1.85
CA THR A 188 1.76 7.12 3.12
C THR A 188 3.26 6.95 3.25
N HIS A 189 3.94 6.53 2.18
CA HIS A 189 5.40 6.37 2.15
C HIS A 189 6.08 7.70 2.48
N LEU A 190 5.76 8.77 1.76
CA LEU A 190 6.37 10.08 1.98
C LEU A 190 6.07 10.64 3.38
N ALA A 191 4.85 10.48 3.88
CA ALA A 191 4.47 10.91 5.22
C ALA A 191 5.26 10.19 6.32
N GLN A 192 5.42 8.87 6.21
CA GLN A 192 6.21 8.09 7.16
C GLN A 192 7.72 8.32 7.00
N ALA A 193 8.22 8.57 5.79
CA ALA A 193 9.61 8.94 5.53
C ALA A 193 10.01 10.22 6.25
N ILE A 194 9.11 11.21 6.30
CA ILE A 194 9.30 12.41 7.13
C ILE A 194 9.45 12.03 8.61
N GLY A 195 8.60 11.13 9.11
CA GLY A 195 8.69 10.63 10.49
C GLY A 195 10.04 9.97 10.80
N HIS A 196 10.49 9.05 9.95
CA HIS A 196 11.79 8.39 10.10
C HIS A 196 12.96 9.38 10.12
N GLU A 197 13.00 10.30 9.16
CA GLU A 197 14.06 11.31 9.07
C GLU A 197 14.11 12.21 10.32
N ILE A 198 12.95 12.62 10.85
CA ILE A 198 12.89 13.41 12.09
C ILE A 198 13.44 12.61 13.28
N LEU A 199 13.06 11.33 13.43
CA LEU A 199 13.58 10.47 14.50
C LEU A 199 15.08 10.23 14.39
N GLN A 200 15.59 10.07 13.17
CA GLN A 200 17.03 9.91 12.92
C GLN A 200 17.81 11.16 13.33
N ARG A 201 17.29 12.35 13.06
CA ARG A 201 17.91 13.64 13.40
C ARG A 201 17.81 13.97 14.88
N ASN A 202 16.66 13.71 15.49
CA ASN A 202 16.40 14.02 16.90
C ASN A 202 15.63 12.88 17.58
N ARG A 203 16.38 12.01 18.28
CA ARG A 203 15.83 10.88 19.04
C ARG A 203 14.93 11.28 20.22
N GLY A 204 14.89 12.57 20.58
CA GLY A 204 14.02 13.09 21.63
C GLY A 204 12.61 13.46 21.16
N GLU A 205 12.36 13.44 19.84
CA GLU A 205 11.03 13.74 19.29
C GLU A 205 10.04 12.61 19.59
N ARG A 206 8.81 12.98 19.93
CA ARG A 206 7.71 12.03 20.05
C ARG A 206 6.90 12.11 18.77
N ILE A 207 6.94 11.04 17.98
CA ILE A 207 6.17 10.95 16.73
C ILE A 207 5.00 9.99 16.95
N ILE A 208 3.83 10.42 16.53
CA ILE A 208 2.64 9.56 16.46
C ILE A 208 2.22 9.50 15.00
N TYR A 209 2.24 8.28 14.46
CA TYR A 209 1.60 7.94 13.19
C TYR A 209 0.29 7.20 13.48
N THR A 210 -0.77 7.61 12.80
CA THR A 210 -2.10 6.98 12.89
C THR A 210 -2.85 7.16 11.58
N THR A 211 -3.86 6.34 11.34
CA THR A 211 -4.85 6.59 10.27
C THR A 211 -6.03 7.35 10.85
N SER A 212 -6.78 8.10 10.04
CA SER A 212 -7.99 8.78 10.50
C SER A 212 -9.04 7.78 11.05
N GLU A 213 -9.08 6.56 10.52
CA GLU A 213 -9.90 5.46 11.04
C GLU A 213 -9.45 5.00 12.43
N ARG A 214 -8.14 4.76 12.62
CA ARG A 214 -7.60 4.36 13.92
C ARG A 214 -7.84 5.45 14.97
N PHE A 215 -7.59 6.71 14.62
CA PHE A 215 -7.92 7.86 15.48
C PHE A 215 -9.42 7.87 15.85
N SER A 216 -10.31 7.57 14.90
CA SER A 216 -11.75 7.48 15.16
C SER A 216 -12.09 6.36 16.15
N LEU A 217 -11.48 5.18 15.97
CA LEU A 217 -11.68 4.03 16.83
C LEU A 217 -11.16 4.30 18.25
N ASP A 218 -9.95 4.84 18.37
CA ASP A 218 -9.36 5.22 19.67
C ASP A 218 -10.25 6.25 20.39
N PHE A 219 -10.83 7.21 19.67
CA PHE A 219 -11.72 8.20 20.24
C PHE A 219 -13.02 7.57 20.75
N VAL A 220 -13.66 6.71 19.95
CA VAL A 220 -14.89 6.00 20.34
C VAL A 220 -14.64 5.12 21.57
N ASP A 221 -13.53 4.38 21.59
CA ASP A 221 -13.12 3.56 22.73
C ASP A 221 -12.91 4.42 23.99
N SER A 222 -12.25 5.57 23.84
CA SER A 222 -12.04 6.50 24.95
C SER A 222 -13.34 7.04 25.56
N ILE A 223 -14.40 7.20 24.77
CA ILE A 223 -15.72 7.61 25.26
C ILE A 223 -16.38 6.45 26.00
N GLN A 224 -16.39 5.26 25.41
CA GLN A 224 -17.02 4.07 26.00
C GLN A 224 -16.38 3.71 27.35
N ASN A 225 -15.06 3.84 27.45
CA ASN A 225 -14.29 3.52 28.64
C ASN A 225 -14.07 4.72 29.58
N GLN A 226 -14.66 5.89 29.29
CA GLN A 226 -14.47 7.13 30.07
C GLN A 226 -13.00 7.56 30.22
N LYS A 227 -12.15 7.22 29.24
CA LYS A 227 -10.72 7.51 29.16
C LYS A 227 -10.39 8.68 28.21
N THR A 228 -11.32 9.58 27.94
CA THR A 228 -11.13 10.70 26.99
C THR A 228 -9.94 11.61 27.34
N SER A 229 -9.63 11.78 28.63
CA SER A 229 -8.45 12.53 29.06
C SER A 229 -7.14 11.85 28.66
N GLU A 230 -7.06 10.52 28.77
CA GLU A 230 -5.88 9.75 28.35
C GLU A 230 -5.68 9.82 26.84
N PHE A 231 -6.76 9.67 26.07
CA PHE A 231 -6.76 9.85 24.62
C PHE A 231 -6.22 11.22 24.21
N ASN A 232 -6.73 12.29 24.83
CA ASN A 232 -6.30 13.66 24.53
C ASN A 232 -4.83 13.86 24.89
N ASN A 233 -4.39 13.39 26.06
CA ASN A 233 -3.00 13.48 26.49
C ASN A 233 -2.07 12.70 25.55
N PHE A 234 -2.48 11.52 25.11
CA PHE A 234 -1.71 10.70 24.18
C PHE A 234 -1.46 11.45 22.87
N TYR A 235 -2.52 11.89 22.17
CA TYR A 235 -2.37 12.56 20.88
C TYR A 235 -1.80 13.98 20.96
N ARG A 236 -2.03 14.72 22.06
CA ARG A 236 -1.53 16.10 22.22
C ARG A 236 -0.12 16.20 22.79
N SER A 237 0.41 15.14 23.40
CA SER A 237 1.79 15.12 23.92
C SER A 237 2.85 14.87 22.85
N THR A 238 2.44 14.65 21.60
CA THR A 238 3.35 14.42 20.46
C THR A 238 4.03 15.71 20.02
N THR A 239 5.21 15.59 19.41
CA THR A 239 5.88 16.70 18.74
C THR A 239 5.65 16.70 17.23
N VAL A 240 5.37 15.52 16.67
CA VAL A 240 4.94 15.34 15.28
C VAL A 240 3.71 14.44 15.26
N LEU A 241 2.63 14.90 14.63
CA LEU A 241 1.44 14.09 14.37
C LEU A 241 1.33 13.83 12.87
N ILE A 242 1.36 12.55 12.48
CA ILE A 242 1.12 12.10 11.12
C ILE A 242 -0.24 11.40 11.09
N VAL A 243 -1.17 11.91 10.29
CA VAL A 243 -2.50 11.31 10.10
C VAL A 243 -2.69 10.93 8.64
N ASP A 244 -2.77 9.62 8.39
CA ASP A 244 -3.02 9.08 7.07
C ASP A 244 -4.52 9.08 6.72
N ASP A 245 -4.82 9.27 5.44
CA ASP A 245 -6.13 9.15 4.82
C ASP A 245 -7.25 9.94 5.52
N ILE A 246 -7.10 11.27 5.59
CA ILE A 246 -8.08 12.15 6.26
C ILE A 246 -9.48 12.14 5.62
N GLN A 247 -9.63 11.58 4.41
CA GLN A 247 -10.93 11.37 3.77
C GLN A 247 -11.86 10.46 4.60
N PHE A 248 -11.32 9.54 5.40
CA PHE A 248 -12.16 8.68 6.26
C PHE A 248 -12.65 9.35 7.55
N PHE A 249 -12.38 10.65 7.75
CA PHE A 249 -13.14 11.44 8.72
C PHE A 249 -14.58 11.73 8.27
N ALA A 250 -14.91 11.53 6.99
CA ALA A 250 -16.24 11.80 6.43
C ALA A 250 -17.37 11.16 7.26
N ASN A 251 -18.40 11.96 7.58
CA ASN A 251 -19.56 11.58 8.41
C ASN A 251 -19.27 11.22 9.88
N LYS A 252 -18.08 11.51 10.41
CA LYS A 252 -17.73 11.25 11.82
C LYS A 252 -17.65 12.55 12.63
N GLU A 253 -18.78 13.25 12.79
CA GLU A 253 -18.83 14.62 13.36
C GLU A 253 -18.11 14.75 14.71
N ALA A 254 -18.42 13.88 15.68
CA ALA A 254 -17.79 13.92 17.00
C ALA A 254 -16.26 13.72 16.93
N THR A 255 -15.80 12.83 16.05
CA THR A 255 -14.36 12.61 15.82
C THR A 255 -13.72 13.82 15.14
N GLN A 256 -14.40 14.42 14.16
CA GLN A 256 -13.93 15.62 13.48
C GLN A 256 -13.77 16.79 14.46
N ASP A 257 -14.74 17.00 15.36
CA ASP A 257 -14.68 18.04 16.38
C ASP A 257 -13.53 17.79 17.37
N ASN A 258 -13.35 16.55 17.82
CA ASN A 258 -12.22 16.22 18.67
C ASN A 258 -10.88 16.45 17.95
N PHE A 259 -10.76 15.98 16.70
CA PHE A 259 -9.56 16.16 15.89
C PHE A 259 -9.27 17.66 15.67
N PHE A 260 -10.29 18.49 15.45
CA PHE A 260 -10.15 19.93 15.35
C PHE A 260 -9.51 20.54 16.61
N HIS A 261 -9.91 20.11 17.81
CA HIS A 261 -9.29 20.57 19.05
C HIS A 261 -7.85 20.09 19.21
N THR A 262 -7.58 18.83 18.90
CA THR A 262 -6.21 18.26 18.93
C THR A 262 -5.29 18.98 17.94
N PHE A 263 -5.75 19.21 16.72
CA PHE A 263 -5.05 19.97 15.69
C PHE A 263 -4.71 21.39 16.17
N ASN A 264 -5.67 22.10 16.76
CA ASN A 264 -5.45 23.45 17.29
C ASN A 264 -4.37 23.48 18.37
N SER A 265 -4.44 22.57 19.35
CA SER A 265 -3.49 22.50 20.46
C SER A 265 -2.07 22.30 19.92
N LEU A 266 -1.89 21.30 19.06
CA LEU A 266 -0.60 20.97 18.47
C LEU A 266 -0.05 22.13 17.63
N ASN A 267 -0.88 22.74 16.79
CA ASN A 267 -0.43 23.82 15.93
C ASN A 267 -0.07 25.10 16.72
N GLN A 268 -0.83 25.45 17.76
CA GLN A 268 -0.53 26.60 18.62
C GLN A 268 0.79 26.43 19.39
N GLU A 269 1.13 25.20 19.75
CA GLU A 269 2.39 24.83 20.39
C GLU A 269 3.55 24.67 19.40
N GLY A 270 3.32 24.92 18.10
CA GLY A 270 4.32 24.75 17.05
C GLY A 270 4.76 23.30 16.84
N LYS A 271 3.90 22.32 17.17
CA LYS A 271 4.13 20.90 16.85
C LYS A 271 3.81 20.65 15.38
N GLN A 272 4.57 19.79 14.72
CA GLN A 272 4.38 19.51 13.29
C GLN A 272 3.15 18.62 13.08
N ILE A 273 2.32 18.98 12.10
CA ILE A 273 1.19 18.16 11.65
C ILE A 273 1.40 17.80 10.18
N ILE A 274 1.29 16.52 9.86
CA ILE A 274 1.38 15.98 8.49
C ILE A 274 0.11 15.18 8.24
N LEU A 275 -0.57 15.48 7.14
CA LEU A 275 -1.83 14.86 6.77
C LEU A 275 -1.73 14.31 5.35
N THR A 276 -2.37 13.18 5.07
CA THR A 276 -2.52 12.69 3.70
C THR A 276 -3.97 12.64 3.27
N SER A 277 -4.23 12.75 1.96
CA SER A 277 -5.58 12.57 1.41
C SER A 277 -5.58 12.05 -0.02
N ASP A 278 -6.62 11.32 -0.42
CA ASP A 278 -6.81 10.95 -1.83
C ASP A 278 -7.17 12.14 -2.74
N VAL A 279 -7.75 13.20 -2.17
CA VAL A 279 -8.22 14.37 -2.92
C VAL A 279 -7.74 15.66 -2.26
N PRO A 280 -7.70 16.80 -2.98
CA PRO A 280 -7.40 18.09 -2.38
C PRO A 280 -8.37 18.40 -1.22
N PRO A 281 -7.95 19.13 -0.17
CA PRO A 281 -8.82 19.44 0.98
C PRO A 281 -10.18 20.06 0.63
N ARG A 282 -10.25 20.89 -0.42
CA ARG A 282 -11.50 21.49 -0.92
C ARG A 282 -12.50 20.49 -1.49
N GLN A 283 -12.05 19.31 -1.87
CA GLN A 283 -12.86 18.24 -2.46
C GLN A 283 -13.25 17.16 -1.43
N LEU A 284 -12.76 17.27 -0.19
CA LEU A 284 -13.16 16.38 0.90
C LEU A 284 -14.66 16.54 1.18
N GLN A 285 -15.43 15.49 0.88
CA GLN A 285 -16.86 15.49 1.14
C GLN A 285 -17.13 15.15 2.61
N LYS A 286 -18.15 15.79 3.19
CA LYS A 286 -18.65 15.46 4.55
C LYS A 286 -17.59 15.61 5.65
N VAL A 287 -16.61 16.49 5.42
CA VAL A 287 -15.65 16.99 6.40
C VAL A 287 -16.02 18.45 6.72
N ASN A 288 -16.03 18.81 7.99
CA ASN A 288 -16.40 20.14 8.46
C ASN A 288 -15.53 21.23 7.81
N GLU A 289 -16.16 22.29 7.31
CA GLU A 289 -15.48 23.43 6.67
C GLU A 289 -14.39 24.04 7.54
N ARG A 290 -14.55 24.00 8.87
CA ARG A 290 -13.54 24.47 9.82
C ARG A 290 -12.27 23.64 9.76
N LEU A 291 -12.37 22.31 9.61
CA LEU A 291 -11.20 21.46 9.39
C LEU A 291 -10.59 21.69 8.02
N ILE A 292 -11.41 21.81 6.97
CA ILE A 292 -10.93 22.09 5.62
C ILE A 292 -10.09 23.38 5.62
N SER A 293 -10.60 24.47 6.21
CA SER A 293 -9.85 25.73 6.33
C SER A 293 -8.47 25.55 6.98
N ARG A 294 -8.37 24.66 7.97
CA ARG A 294 -7.12 24.32 8.68
C ARG A 294 -6.21 23.39 7.92
N PHE A 295 -6.72 22.60 7.00
CA PHE A 295 -5.86 21.82 6.11
C PHE A 295 -5.22 22.74 5.06
N GLN A 296 -5.91 23.83 4.69
CA GLN A 296 -5.47 24.74 3.63
C GLN A 296 -4.54 25.87 4.05
N TRP A 297 -4.49 26.24 5.34
CA TRP A 297 -3.70 27.39 5.78
C TRP A 297 -2.17 27.15 5.82
N GLY A 298 -1.75 25.88 5.70
CA GLY A 298 -0.34 25.47 5.65
C GLY A 298 0.11 25.19 4.22
N LEU A 299 0.91 24.15 4.03
CA LEU A 299 1.30 23.70 2.69
C LEU A 299 0.38 22.57 2.24
N THR A 300 -0.20 22.70 1.05
CA THR A 300 -0.87 21.59 0.36
C THR A 300 -0.08 21.25 -0.90
N THR A 301 0.34 20.00 -1.04
CA THR A 301 1.12 19.50 -2.19
C THR A 301 0.51 18.24 -2.75
N ASP A 302 0.57 18.08 -4.07
CA ASP A 302 0.12 16.90 -4.78
C ASP A 302 1.26 15.89 -5.03
N LEU A 303 0.86 14.65 -5.22
CA LEU A 303 1.62 13.57 -5.85
C LEU A 303 0.89 13.16 -7.13
N GLN A 304 1.60 13.16 -8.25
CA GLN A 304 1.06 12.80 -9.55
C GLN A 304 1.52 11.40 -9.99
N PRO A 305 0.80 10.73 -10.90
CA PRO A 305 1.26 9.50 -11.51
C PRO A 305 2.68 9.66 -12.10
N PRO A 306 3.60 8.71 -11.82
CA PRO A 306 4.97 8.78 -12.33
C PRO A 306 5.05 8.63 -13.84
N ASP A 307 5.98 9.33 -14.46
CA ASP A 307 6.34 9.15 -15.87
C ASP A 307 7.09 7.83 -16.10
N LEU A 308 7.33 7.48 -17.36
CA LEU A 308 7.97 6.20 -17.72
C LEU A 308 9.34 6.04 -17.06
N GLU A 309 10.15 7.09 -17.05
CA GLU A 309 11.49 7.10 -16.45
C GLU A 309 11.42 6.84 -14.94
N THR A 310 10.53 7.55 -14.24
CA THR A 310 10.31 7.36 -12.81
C THR A 310 9.77 5.96 -12.51
N ARG A 311 8.85 5.41 -13.33
CA ARG A 311 8.34 4.04 -13.16
C ARG A 311 9.44 2.98 -13.32
N ILE A 312 10.33 3.15 -14.29
CA ILE A 312 11.49 2.26 -14.48
C ILE A 312 12.39 2.33 -13.24
N ALA A 313 12.70 3.53 -12.76
CA ALA A 313 13.53 3.71 -11.57
C ALA A 313 12.89 3.11 -10.31
N ILE A 314 11.57 3.25 -10.15
CA ILE A 314 10.79 2.61 -9.08
C ILE A 314 10.92 1.09 -9.14
N LEU A 315 10.67 0.48 -10.30
CA LEU A 315 10.75 -0.97 -10.47
C LEU A 315 12.17 -1.50 -10.23
N GLN A 316 13.20 -0.79 -10.70
CA GLN A 316 14.60 -1.14 -10.44
C GLN A 316 14.92 -1.12 -8.94
N LYS A 317 14.48 -0.06 -8.24
CA LYS A 317 14.68 0.09 -6.80
C LYS A 317 13.95 -1.00 -6.02
N MET A 318 12.67 -1.24 -6.31
CA MET A 318 11.87 -2.29 -5.68
C MET A 318 12.47 -3.68 -5.92
N SER A 319 12.87 -4.00 -7.16
CA SER A 319 13.50 -5.27 -7.49
C SER A 319 14.79 -5.49 -6.69
N ALA A 320 15.64 -4.46 -6.63
CA ALA A 320 16.90 -4.54 -5.91
C ALA A 320 16.70 -4.70 -4.40
N ASP A 321 15.71 -4.01 -3.81
CA ASP A 321 15.38 -4.10 -2.39
C ASP A 321 14.84 -5.51 -2.03
N GLU A 322 14.23 -6.24 -2.98
CA GLU A 322 13.81 -7.64 -2.84
C GLU A 322 14.94 -8.65 -3.17
N GLY A 323 16.14 -8.18 -3.53
CA GLY A 323 17.27 -9.04 -3.87
C GLY A 323 17.24 -9.65 -5.27
N TYR A 324 16.35 -9.17 -6.15
CA TYR A 324 16.24 -9.63 -7.54
C TYR A 324 16.77 -8.60 -8.53
N GLN A 325 17.34 -9.07 -9.64
CA GLN A 325 17.60 -8.24 -10.83
C GLN A 325 16.66 -8.65 -11.94
N LEU A 326 15.65 -7.81 -12.20
CA LEU A 326 14.81 -7.97 -13.39
C LEU A 326 15.60 -7.65 -14.66
N PRO A 327 15.41 -8.42 -15.74
CA PRO A 327 15.86 -8.05 -17.07
C PRO A 327 15.31 -6.69 -17.50
N GLY A 328 16.11 -5.88 -18.20
CA GLY A 328 15.73 -4.51 -18.57
C GLY A 328 14.50 -4.43 -19.49
N ASP A 329 14.35 -5.39 -20.37
CA ASP A 329 13.18 -5.57 -21.24
C ASP A 329 11.90 -5.89 -20.45
N VAL A 330 12.00 -6.69 -19.39
CA VAL A 330 10.90 -6.96 -18.45
C VAL A 330 10.50 -5.69 -17.71
N ILE A 331 11.47 -4.94 -17.16
CA ILE A 331 11.21 -3.67 -16.47
C ILE A 331 10.51 -2.68 -17.40
N GLU A 332 11.03 -2.51 -18.61
CA GLU A 332 10.45 -1.61 -19.61
C GLU A 332 9.03 -2.05 -19.99
N TYR A 333 8.79 -3.36 -20.14
CA TYR A 333 7.47 -3.89 -20.44
C TYR A 333 6.47 -3.59 -19.31
N ILE A 334 6.81 -3.85 -18.05
CA ILE A 334 5.93 -3.52 -16.91
C ILE A 334 5.65 -2.01 -16.88
N ALA A 335 6.71 -1.20 -16.97
CA ALA A 335 6.59 0.26 -16.88
C ALA A 335 5.76 0.86 -18.02
N ARG A 336 5.74 0.26 -19.21
CA ARG A 336 4.91 0.72 -20.33
C ARG A 336 3.43 0.33 -20.21
N ASN A 337 3.14 -0.81 -19.59
CA ASN A 337 1.77 -1.34 -19.50
C ASN A 337 1.03 -0.95 -18.22
N ILE A 338 1.76 -0.62 -17.14
CA ILE A 338 1.16 -0.18 -15.87
C ILE A 338 1.47 1.30 -15.64
N THR A 339 0.45 2.14 -15.76
CA THR A 339 0.59 3.61 -15.75
C THR A 339 -0.22 4.32 -14.65
N SER A 340 -1.15 3.59 -14.03
CA SER A 340 -2.16 4.05 -13.07
C SER A 340 -1.60 4.36 -11.67
N SER A 341 -0.87 3.43 -11.07
CA SER A 341 -0.37 3.56 -9.69
C SER A 341 0.93 2.81 -9.43
N VAL A 342 1.71 3.29 -8.45
CA VAL A 342 2.93 2.58 -7.99
C VAL A 342 2.58 1.28 -7.27
N ARG A 343 1.40 1.22 -6.63
CA ARG A 343 0.89 0.00 -6.01
C ARG A 343 0.66 -1.12 -7.03
N GLU A 344 0.19 -0.80 -8.23
CA GLU A 344 0.04 -1.79 -9.31
C GLU A 344 1.39 -2.25 -9.87
N LEU A 345 2.37 -1.36 -9.95
CA LEU A 345 3.76 -1.74 -10.31
C LEU A 345 4.32 -2.73 -9.29
N GLU A 346 4.18 -2.43 -8.00
CA GLU A 346 4.60 -3.30 -6.90
C GLU A 346 3.86 -4.64 -6.94
N GLY A 347 2.52 -4.62 -7.12
CA GLY A 347 1.70 -5.82 -7.21
C GLY A 347 2.06 -6.71 -8.40
N CYS A 348 2.35 -6.12 -9.56
CA CYS A 348 2.84 -6.85 -10.73
C CYS A 348 4.22 -7.44 -10.49
N LEU A 349 5.13 -6.69 -9.87
CA LEU A 349 6.46 -7.18 -9.54
C LEU A 349 6.38 -8.38 -8.60
N ILE A 350 5.64 -8.26 -7.50
CA ILE A 350 5.45 -9.35 -6.53
C ILE A 350 4.86 -10.58 -7.21
N SER A 351 3.81 -10.41 -8.03
CA SER A 351 3.17 -11.53 -8.74
C SER A 351 4.13 -12.21 -9.72
N LEU A 352 4.94 -11.43 -10.44
CA LEU A 352 5.93 -11.94 -11.38
C LEU A 352 7.04 -12.73 -10.67
N LEU A 353 7.56 -12.21 -9.56
CA LEU A 353 8.57 -12.88 -8.74
C LEU A 353 8.00 -14.18 -8.13
N ALA A 354 6.75 -14.14 -7.65
CA ALA A 354 6.06 -15.31 -7.13
C ALA A 354 5.91 -16.40 -8.20
N GLU A 355 5.43 -16.06 -9.40
CA GLU A 355 5.25 -17.03 -10.49
C GLU A 355 6.59 -17.63 -10.98
N SER A 356 7.61 -16.79 -11.11
CA SER A 356 8.97 -17.24 -11.47
C SER A 356 9.52 -18.22 -10.43
N SER A 357 9.37 -17.90 -9.13
CA SER A 357 9.85 -18.73 -8.02
C SER A 357 9.06 -20.04 -7.88
N LEU A 358 7.73 -19.99 -7.96
CA LEU A 358 6.86 -21.16 -7.79
C LEU A 358 6.97 -22.17 -8.95
N ARG A 359 7.09 -21.69 -10.19
CA ARG A 359 7.21 -22.55 -11.37
C ARG A 359 8.66 -22.84 -11.76
N ASN A 360 9.62 -22.18 -11.12
CA ASN A 360 11.04 -22.21 -11.45
C ASN A 360 11.30 -21.87 -12.94
N ILE A 361 10.61 -20.84 -13.44
CA ILE A 361 10.72 -20.34 -14.82
C ILE A 361 11.49 -19.01 -14.78
N PRO A 362 12.44 -18.77 -15.70
CA PRO A 362 13.16 -17.50 -15.74
C PRO A 362 12.23 -16.31 -15.99
N LEU A 363 12.57 -15.18 -15.39
CA LEU A 363 11.91 -13.90 -15.63
C LEU A 363 12.04 -13.53 -17.11
N SER A 364 10.93 -13.41 -17.81
CA SER A 364 10.87 -13.11 -19.24
C SER A 364 9.65 -12.25 -19.56
N VAL A 365 9.70 -11.52 -20.67
CA VAL A 365 8.58 -10.69 -21.14
C VAL A 365 7.31 -11.53 -21.37
N ASP A 366 7.45 -12.80 -21.77
CA ASP A 366 6.30 -13.69 -21.96
C ASP A 366 5.62 -14.05 -20.64
N LEU A 367 6.40 -14.40 -19.60
CA LEU A 367 5.85 -14.62 -18.26
C LEU A 367 5.20 -13.35 -17.71
N THR A 368 5.84 -12.19 -17.94
CA THR A 368 5.28 -10.89 -17.56
C THR A 368 3.98 -10.60 -18.28
N ARG A 369 3.85 -10.97 -19.55
CA ARG A 369 2.59 -10.82 -20.31
C ARG A 369 1.48 -11.67 -19.72
N ASP A 370 1.78 -12.89 -19.28
CA ASP A 370 0.79 -13.75 -18.64
C ASP A 370 0.31 -13.14 -17.30
N VAL A 371 1.24 -12.66 -16.47
CA VAL A 371 0.94 -12.04 -15.18
C VAL A 371 0.20 -10.70 -15.33
N ILE A 372 0.65 -9.84 -16.26
CA ILE A 372 -0.06 -8.60 -16.59
C ILE A 372 -1.40 -8.92 -17.22
N GLY A 373 -1.54 -9.99 -18.00
CA GLY A 373 -2.82 -10.43 -18.55
C GLY A 373 -3.87 -10.64 -17.47
N ASP A 374 -3.49 -11.13 -16.29
CA ASP A 374 -4.35 -11.32 -15.13
C ASP A 374 -4.57 -10.04 -14.29
N ILE A 375 -3.56 -9.16 -14.21
CA ILE A 375 -3.61 -7.91 -13.42
C ILE A 375 -4.26 -6.75 -14.19
N ALA A 376 -4.03 -6.69 -15.50
CA ALA A 376 -4.56 -5.71 -16.45
C ALA A 376 -5.98 -6.04 -16.93
N ILE A 377 -6.66 -7.01 -16.31
CA ILE A 377 -8.11 -7.23 -16.48
C ILE A 377 -8.94 -6.02 -15.99
N VAL A 378 -8.30 -4.97 -15.46
CA VAL A 378 -8.96 -3.68 -15.16
C VAL A 378 -8.41 -2.52 -16.00
N GLU A 379 -8.02 -2.76 -17.25
CA GLU A 379 -8.30 -1.82 -18.34
C GLU A 379 -8.69 -2.63 -19.59
N GLU A 380 -9.94 -3.11 -19.65
CA GLU A 380 -10.63 -2.96 -20.93
C GLU A 380 -10.36 -1.50 -21.33
N ARG A 381 -9.72 -1.26 -22.48
CA ARG A 381 -9.72 0.08 -23.08
C ARG A 381 -11.16 0.56 -23.01
N THR A 382 -11.52 1.39 -22.04
CA THR A 382 -12.90 1.81 -21.91
C THR A 382 -13.10 2.68 -23.12
N VAL A 383 -13.74 2.10 -24.14
CA VAL A 383 -14.05 2.80 -25.37
C VAL A 383 -14.86 4.00 -24.92
N ASN A 384 -14.26 5.19 -24.98
CA ASN A 384 -14.90 6.44 -24.59
C ASN A 384 -15.38 7.17 -25.84
N ALA A 385 -16.17 8.21 -25.64
CA ALA A 385 -16.80 8.93 -26.75
C ALA A 385 -15.74 9.57 -27.67
N GLU A 386 -14.66 10.08 -27.09
CA GLU A 386 -13.57 10.75 -27.79
C GLU A 386 -12.80 9.79 -28.70
N THR A 387 -12.46 8.59 -28.19
CA THR A 387 -11.76 7.56 -28.96
C THR A 387 -12.61 7.07 -30.13
N ILE A 388 -13.92 6.84 -29.93
CA ILE A 388 -14.83 6.47 -31.03
C ILE A 388 -14.85 7.56 -32.11
N GLN A 389 -14.93 8.83 -31.73
CA GLN A 389 -14.97 9.93 -32.70
C GLN A 389 -13.67 10.01 -33.51
N GLN A 390 -12.53 9.86 -32.86
CA GLN A 390 -11.21 9.90 -33.51
C GLN A 390 -11.06 8.75 -34.50
N GLU A 391 -11.36 7.52 -34.09
CA GLU A 391 -11.26 6.32 -34.93
C GLU A 391 -12.18 6.38 -36.15
N VAL A 392 -13.43 6.84 -35.96
CA VAL A 392 -14.36 7.03 -37.08
C VAL A 392 -13.87 8.12 -38.03
N CYS A 393 -13.33 9.21 -37.51
CA CYS A 393 -12.77 10.30 -38.31
C CYS A 393 -11.56 9.84 -39.14
N GLU A 394 -10.67 9.04 -38.56
CA GLU A 394 -9.48 8.53 -39.22
C GLU A 394 -9.84 7.52 -40.32
N GLN A 395 -10.68 6.53 -40.00
CA GLN A 395 -11.06 5.49 -40.94
C GLN A 395 -11.91 6.03 -42.11
N MET A 396 -12.76 7.02 -41.85
CA MET A 396 -13.62 7.65 -42.86
C MET A 396 -12.99 8.88 -43.53
N GLN A 397 -11.78 9.28 -43.11
CA GLN A 397 -11.05 10.47 -43.58
C GLN A 397 -11.86 11.77 -43.48
N ILE A 398 -12.54 11.97 -42.35
CA ILE A 398 -13.37 13.15 -42.09
C ILE A 398 -12.82 13.94 -40.90
N PRO A 399 -12.60 15.26 -41.02
CA PRO A 399 -12.25 16.11 -39.88
C PRO A 399 -13.31 16.09 -38.76
N LEU A 400 -12.86 16.04 -37.51
CA LEU A 400 -13.73 16.02 -36.32
C LEU A 400 -14.75 17.18 -36.28
N SER A 401 -14.35 18.35 -36.77
CA SER A 401 -15.21 19.54 -36.87
C SER A 401 -16.43 19.34 -37.78
N LEU A 402 -16.32 18.49 -38.82
CA LEU A 402 -17.42 18.15 -39.70
C LEU A 402 -18.32 17.06 -39.10
N LEU A 403 -17.75 16.15 -38.32
CA LEU A 403 -18.50 15.10 -37.63
C LEU A 403 -19.45 15.71 -36.59
N THR A 404 -18.99 16.67 -35.80
CA THR A 404 -19.81 17.38 -34.80
C THR A 404 -20.66 18.50 -35.40
N GLY A 405 -20.20 19.11 -36.49
CA GLY A 405 -20.87 20.23 -37.18
C GLY A 405 -22.20 19.90 -37.87
N LYS A 406 -22.84 20.90 -38.48
CA LYS A 406 -24.20 20.82 -39.07
C LYS A 406 -24.27 20.29 -40.51
N SER A 407 -23.17 19.77 -41.05
CA SER A 407 -23.12 19.32 -42.44
C SER A 407 -24.10 18.18 -42.73
N ARG A 408 -24.81 18.31 -43.85
CA ARG A 408 -25.82 17.36 -44.36
C ARG A 408 -25.33 16.52 -45.54
N LYS A 409 -24.04 16.61 -45.91
CA LYS A 409 -23.48 15.72 -46.94
C LYS A 409 -23.64 14.26 -46.49
N GLN A 410 -24.08 13.40 -47.40
CA GLN A 410 -24.45 12.02 -47.10
C GLN A 410 -23.31 11.24 -46.40
N GLU A 411 -22.07 11.42 -46.85
CA GLU A 411 -20.88 10.77 -46.28
C GLU A 411 -20.63 11.19 -44.82
N ILE A 412 -20.82 12.46 -44.50
CA ILE A 412 -20.64 13.01 -43.14
C ILE A 412 -21.78 12.56 -42.22
N VAL A 413 -23.01 12.51 -42.76
CA VAL A 413 -24.16 11.99 -42.02
C VAL A 413 -23.96 10.52 -41.69
N PHE A 414 -23.49 9.72 -42.66
CA PHE A 414 -23.22 8.30 -42.47
C PHE A 414 -22.11 8.05 -41.43
N ALA A 415 -20.99 8.77 -41.50
CA ALA A 415 -19.93 8.68 -40.49
C ALA A 415 -20.45 9.02 -39.07
N ARG A 416 -21.30 10.05 -38.97
CA ARG A 416 -21.93 10.43 -37.69
C ARG A 416 -22.87 9.35 -37.18
N GLN A 417 -23.64 8.71 -38.06
CA GLN A 417 -24.53 7.61 -37.69
C GLN A 417 -23.76 6.40 -37.16
N ILE A 418 -22.65 6.02 -37.82
CA ILE A 418 -21.73 4.98 -37.35
C ILE A 418 -21.17 5.32 -35.96
N ALA A 419 -20.69 6.55 -35.77
CA ALA A 419 -20.11 6.95 -34.50
C ALA A 419 -21.14 6.97 -33.35
N MET A 420 -22.39 7.38 -33.63
CA MET A 420 -23.50 7.32 -32.66
C MET A 420 -23.90 5.88 -32.34
N TYR A 421 -23.92 5.00 -33.34
CA TYR A 421 -24.20 3.57 -33.17
C TYR A 421 -23.15 2.90 -32.27
N LEU A 422 -21.87 3.10 -32.57
CA LEU A 422 -20.76 2.57 -31.77
C LEU A 422 -20.75 3.12 -30.35
N MET A 423 -21.03 4.41 -30.16
CA MET A 423 -21.17 4.97 -28.80
C MET A 423 -22.29 4.29 -28.03
N ARG A 424 -23.43 4.03 -28.66
CA ARG A 424 -24.56 3.38 -28.01
C ARG A 424 -24.24 1.94 -27.63
N GLU A 425 -23.54 1.22 -28.50
CA GLU A 425 -23.23 -0.19 -28.35
C GLU A 425 -22.06 -0.45 -27.39
N LEU A 426 -20.97 0.30 -27.51
CA LEU A 426 -19.71 0.04 -26.80
C LEU A 426 -19.61 0.74 -25.44
N THR A 427 -20.37 1.82 -25.21
CA THR A 427 -20.24 2.65 -23.99
C THR A 427 -21.49 2.65 -23.12
N GLY A 428 -22.62 2.15 -23.63
CA GLY A 428 -23.92 2.21 -22.95
C GLY A 428 -24.47 3.64 -22.78
N ALA A 429 -23.84 4.66 -23.36
CA ALA A 429 -24.23 6.06 -23.19
C ALA A 429 -25.71 6.32 -23.54
N SER A 430 -26.34 7.21 -22.77
CA SER A 430 -27.73 7.61 -23.01
C SER A 430 -27.86 8.40 -24.33
N LEU A 431 -29.02 8.33 -24.99
CA LEU A 431 -29.28 9.07 -26.23
C LEU A 431 -29.05 10.58 -26.07
N LYS A 432 -29.34 11.12 -24.88
CA LYS A 432 -29.11 12.53 -24.53
C LYS A 432 -27.62 12.85 -24.42
N THR A 433 -26.86 11.97 -23.78
CA THR A 433 -25.40 12.10 -23.66
C THR A 433 -24.74 12.08 -25.04
N ILE A 434 -25.11 11.11 -25.88
CA ILE A 434 -24.62 11.01 -27.26
C ILE A 434 -24.96 12.29 -28.04
N GLY A 435 -26.18 12.81 -27.92
CA GLY A 435 -26.60 14.06 -28.55
C GLY A 435 -25.71 15.27 -28.20
N ASN A 436 -25.25 15.36 -26.95
CA ASN A 436 -24.35 16.43 -26.50
C ASN A 436 -22.97 16.37 -27.19
N HIS A 437 -22.40 15.17 -27.38
CA HIS A 437 -21.11 14.99 -28.08
C HIS A 437 -21.17 15.38 -29.57
N TYR A 438 -22.36 15.51 -30.15
CA TYR A 438 -22.57 15.91 -31.54
C TYR A 438 -23.30 17.26 -31.64
N GLY A 439 -22.89 18.25 -30.84
CA GLY A 439 -23.36 19.63 -30.98
C GLY A 439 -24.78 19.87 -30.47
N GLY A 440 -25.20 19.13 -29.43
CA GLY A 440 -26.49 19.30 -28.76
C GLY A 440 -27.68 18.81 -29.58
N ARG A 441 -27.52 17.71 -30.32
CA ARG A 441 -28.60 17.12 -31.13
C ARG A 441 -29.66 16.44 -30.27
N ASP A 442 -30.91 16.50 -30.72
CA ASP A 442 -32.03 15.87 -30.05
C ASP A 442 -31.90 14.35 -29.99
N HIS A 443 -32.35 13.77 -28.87
CA HIS A 443 -32.34 12.33 -28.62
C HIS A 443 -33.05 11.50 -29.70
N THR A 444 -34.07 12.06 -30.36
CA THR A 444 -34.78 11.43 -31.49
C THR A 444 -33.90 11.30 -32.73
N THR A 445 -33.03 12.29 -32.99
CA THR A 445 -32.06 12.26 -34.10
C THR A 445 -31.00 11.19 -33.85
N VAL A 446 -30.56 11.05 -32.60
CA VAL A 446 -29.63 9.99 -32.20
C VAL A 446 -30.28 8.63 -32.34
N MET A 447 -31.52 8.46 -31.88
CA MET A 447 -32.28 7.21 -32.01
C MET A 447 -32.43 6.79 -33.48
N HIS A 448 -32.85 7.71 -34.36
CA HIS A 448 -32.95 7.44 -35.79
C HIS A 448 -31.60 7.01 -36.38
N SER A 449 -30.51 7.67 -35.97
CA SER A 449 -29.16 7.37 -36.45
C SER A 449 -28.69 5.97 -36.05
N VAL A 450 -28.93 5.57 -34.80
CA VAL A 450 -28.62 4.24 -34.28
C VAL A 450 -29.44 3.16 -35.00
N ASN A 451 -30.75 3.38 -35.15
CA ASN A 451 -31.63 2.42 -35.82
C ASN A 451 -31.26 2.25 -37.31
N THR A 452 -30.90 3.33 -38.00
CA THR A 452 -30.48 3.27 -39.41
C THR A 452 -29.29 2.34 -39.61
N ILE A 453 -28.27 2.41 -38.73
CA ILE A 453 -27.11 1.52 -38.82
C ILE A 453 -27.48 0.09 -38.39
N ALA A 454 -28.30 -0.07 -37.36
CA ALA A 454 -28.78 -1.38 -36.93
C ALA A 454 -29.53 -2.12 -38.06
N ASP A 455 -30.41 -1.42 -38.78
CA ASP A 455 -31.17 -1.97 -39.91
C ASP A 455 -30.24 -2.37 -41.07
N LEU A 456 -29.20 -1.57 -41.37
CA LEU A 456 -28.20 -1.90 -42.39
C LEU A 456 -27.35 -3.13 -42.02
N VAL A 457 -26.98 -3.27 -40.75
CA VAL A 457 -26.27 -4.44 -40.23
C VAL A 457 -27.14 -5.69 -40.33
N GLN A 458 -28.43 -5.57 -40.02
CA GLN A 458 -29.41 -6.66 -40.07
C GLN A 458 -29.73 -7.07 -41.51
N ALA A 459 -29.85 -6.11 -42.43
CA ALA A 459 -30.03 -6.33 -43.87
C ALA A 459 -28.79 -6.93 -44.55
N GLY A 460 -27.64 -6.92 -43.88
CA GLY A 460 -26.41 -7.52 -44.36
C GLY A 460 -25.62 -6.68 -45.34
N ASP A 461 -25.65 -5.36 -45.20
CA ASP A 461 -24.87 -4.45 -46.02
C ASP A 461 -23.35 -4.67 -45.83
N ASP A 462 -22.69 -5.17 -46.88
CA ASP A 462 -21.25 -5.51 -46.87
C ASP A 462 -20.35 -4.31 -46.60
N ARG A 463 -20.78 -3.11 -47.00
CA ARG A 463 -20.02 -1.88 -46.80
C ARG A 463 -20.01 -1.49 -45.33
N THR A 464 -21.18 -1.47 -44.70
CA THR A 464 -21.34 -1.12 -43.28
C THR A 464 -20.62 -2.12 -42.39
N ARG A 465 -20.75 -3.43 -42.66
CA ARG A 465 -20.04 -4.47 -41.90
C ARG A 465 -18.52 -4.36 -41.99
N ARG A 466 -17.98 -4.11 -43.19
CA ARG A 466 -16.53 -3.91 -43.35
C ARG A 466 -16.01 -2.72 -42.56
N ILE A 467 -16.75 -1.62 -42.54
CA ILE A 467 -16.38 -0.42 -41.78
C ILE A 467 -16.42 -0.70 -40.28
N LEU A 468 -17.52 -1.29 -39.78
CA LEU A 468 -17.66 -1.63 -38.36
C LEU A 468 -16.60 -2.64 -37.90
N ASN A 469 -16.31 -3.68 -38.68
CA ASN A 469 -15.25 -4.64 -38.35
C ASN A 469 -13.86 -4.01 -38.29
N GLY A 470 -13.57 -3.03 -39.16
CA GLY A 470 -12.36 -2.22 -39.07
C GLY A 470 -12.29 -1.43 -37.76
N LEU A 471 -13.39 -0.78 -37.41
CA LEU A 471 -13.49 0.05 -36.19
C LEU A 471 -13.45 -0.79 -34.90
N TYR A 472 -14.12 -1.93 -34.84
CA TYR A 472 -14.03 -2.83 -33.67
C TYR A 472 -12.59 -3.30 -33.46
N ARG A 473 -11.87 -3.61 -34.55
CA ARG A 473 -10.46 -4.03 -34.48
C ARG A 473 -9.54 -2.91 -33.98
N THR A 474 -9.72 -1.66 -34.42
CA THR A 474 -8.89 -0.53 -33.94
C THR A 474 -9.25 -0.15 -32.50
N LEU A 475 -10.55 -0.19 -32.16
CA LEU A 475 -11.07 0.04 -30.82
C LEU A 475 -10.74 -1.08 -29.81
N GLY A 476 -10.15 -2.20 -30.26
CA GLY A 476 -9.76 -3.31 -29.39
C GLY A 476 -10.93 -4.14 -28.88
N VAL A 477 -12.08 -4.10 -29.55
CA VAL A 477 -13.28 -4.87 -29.22
C VAL A 477 -13.39 -6.05 -30.19
N GLY A 478 -13.53 -7.28 -29.68
CA GLY A 478 -13.69 -8.46 -30.53
C GLY A 478 -14.99 -8.39 -31.35
N PRO A 479 -15.01 -8.91 -32.60
CA PRO A 479 -16.25 -9.00 -33.38
C PRO A 479 -17.23 -9.93 -32.64
N ARG A 480 -18.48 -9.49 -32.44
CA ARG A 480 -19.55 -10.32 -31.87
C ARG A 480 -20.30 -11.09 -32.95
#